data_AF-A0A2D3VQH6-F1
#
_entry.id   AF-A0A2D3VQH6-F1
#
_cell.length_a   1.000
_cell.length_b   1.000
_cell.length_c   1.000
_cell.angle_alpha   90.00
_cell.angle_beta   90.00
_cell.angle_gamma   90.00
#
_symmetry.space_group_name_H-M   'P 1'
#
loop_
_entity.id
_entity.type
_entity.pdbx_description
1 polymer ?
#
loop_
_entity_poly.entity_id
_entity_poly.type
_entity_poly.pdbx_seq_one_letter_code
_entity_poly.pdbx_strand_id
1 'polypeptide(L)'
;MDIAGVVLAVLSEGDRLVALVITLKDARSEIEDRVAKIQSHWVRTQAQLDFAKRAWIGLSKDHRTIQLSTLKRLQSKVESAEHRIQGLIGKQTRATATPDQKLKIKRMKYLFVKPCLDSVIDDLVQWQTLYDPTFYLMMKIASPIIDAELQRKDPGASREANCCAAISKKGPERP
;
A
#
# COMPACT_ATOMS: atom_id res chain seq x y z
N MET A 1 -4.19 -7.85 -15.40
CA MET A 1 -4.88 -7.44 -14.15
C MET A 1 -4.55 -5.99 -13.90
N ASP A 2 -5.55 -5.13 -13.92
CA ASP A 2 -5.42 -3.70 -13.63
C ASP A 2 -5.47 -3.44 -12.12
N ILE A 3 -5.36 -2.17 -11.71
CA ILE A 3 -5.38 -1.78 -10.30
C ILE A 3 -6.67 -2.20 -9.59
N ALA A 4 -7.80 -2.12 -10.27
CA ALA A 4 -9.11 -2.37 -9.69
C ALA A 4 -9.25 -3.86 -9.34
N GLY A 5 -8.79 -4.74 -10.24
CA GLY A 5 -8.72 -6.16 -9.99
C GLY A 5 -7.82 -6.50 -8.79
N VAL A 6 -6.60 -5.93 -8.73
CA VAL A 6 -5.66 -6.20 -7.61
C VAL A 6 -6.23 -5.73 -6.28
N VAL A 7 -6.77 -4.51 -6.23
CA VAL A 7 -7.37 -3.97 -5.00
C VAL A 7 -8.54 -4.85 -4.54
N LEU A 8 -9.43 -5.26 -5.46
CA LEU A 8 -10.57 -6.10 -5.11
C LEU A 8 -10.14 -7.47 -4.56
N ALA A 9 -9.14 -8.11 -5.20
CA ALA A 9 -8.61 -9.39 -4.75
C ALA A 9 -8.04 -9.29 -3.33
N VAL A 10 -7.16 -8.30 -3.10
CA VAL A 10 -6.54 -8.05 -1.79
C VAL A 10 -7.60 -7.79 -0.72
N LEU A 11 -8.63 -6.99 -1.01
CA LEU A 11 -9.71 -6.71 -0.06
C LEU A 11 -10.44 -8.00 0.32
N SER A 12 -10.82 -8.81 -0.67
CA SER A 12 -11.51 -10.08 -0.44
C SER A 12 -10.66 -11.06 0.38
N GLU A 13 -9.38 -11.22 0.04
CA GLU A 13 -8.45 -12.09 0.75
C GLU A 13 -8.20 -11.63 2.19
N GLY A 14 -7.99 -10.34 2.40
CA GLY A 14 -7.71 -9.82 3.72
C GLY A 14 -8.93 -9.82 4.64
N ASP A 15 -10.14 -9.61 4.11
CA ASP A 15 -11.37 -9.77 4.88
C ASP A 15 -11.55 -11.23 5.34
N ARG A 16 -11.22 -12.21 4.49
CA ARG A 16 -11.21 -13.64 4.89
C ARG A 16 -10.14 -13.92 5.95
N LEU A 17 -8.92 -13.41 5.78
CA LEU A 17 -7.87 -13.49 6.78
C LEU A 17 -8.32 -12.92 8.14
N VAL A 18 -8.92 -11.73 8.14
CA VAL A 18 -9.44 -11.10 9.35
C VAL A 18 -10.54 -11.94 9.99
N ALA A 19 -11.48 -12.47 9.20
CA ALA A 19 -12.51 -13.37 9.70
C ALA A 19 -11.91 -14.61 10.38
N LEU A 20 -10.86 -15.22 9.78
CA LEU A 20 -10.16 -16.36 10.37
C LEU A 20 -9.50 -16.01 11.71
N VAL A 21 -8.77 -14.90 11.80
CA VAL A 21 -8.08 -14.54 13.05
C VAL A 21 -9.04 -14.16 14.17
N ILE A 22 -10.22 -13.60 13.86
CA ILE A 22 -11.24 -13.30 14.87
C ILE A 22 -11.74 -14.58 15.55
N THR A 23 -11.79 -15.72 14.85
CA THR A 23 -12.15 -17.01 15.48
C THR A 23 -11.15 -17.48 16.55
N LEU A 24 -9.96 -16.86 16.59
CA LEU A 24 -8.92 -17.13 17.57
C LEU A 24 -9.03 -16.23 18.81
N LYS A 25 -10.02 -15.32 18.88
CA LYS A 25 -10.11 -14.32 19.96
C LYS A 25 -10.44 -14.91 21.34
N ASP A 26 -11.12 -16.05 21.43
CA ASP A 26 -11.47 -16.71 22.72
C ASP A 26 -10.28 -17.36 23.47
N ALA A 27 -9.06 -16.88 23.22
CA ALA A 27 -7.86 -17.69 23.31
C ALA A 27 -6.74 -16.94 24.06
N ARG A 28 -7.00 -16.49 25.29
CA ARG A 28 -6.08 -15.70 26.15
C ARG A 28 -5.78 -14.29 25.62
N SER A 29 -5.59 -13.36 26.57
CA SER A 29 -5.33 -11.93 26.32
C SER A 29 -4.21 -11.63 25.31
N GLU A 30 -3.16 -12.44 25.25
CA GLU A 30 -2.05 -12.24 24.30
C GLU A 30 -2.40 -12.50 22.83
N ILE A 31 -3.37 -13.40 22.56
CA ILE A 31 -3.88 -13.63 21.21
C ILE A 31 -4.86 -12.53 20.84
N GLU A 32 -5.70 -12.12 21.79
CA GLU A 32 -6.63 -11.00 21.61
C GLU A 32 -5.91 -9.72 21.19
N ASP A 33 -4.78 -9.38 21.82
CA ASP A 33 -3.96 -8.23 21.45
C ASP A 33 -3.44 -8.33 20.00
N ARG A 34 -2.96 -9.50 19.58
CA ARG A 34 -2.49 -9.73 18.20
C ARG A 34 -3.62 -9.64 17.18
N VAL A 35 -4.78 -10.21 17.51
CA VAL A 35 -5.98 -10.10 16.66
C VAL A 35 -6.37 -8.63 16.51
N ALA A 36 -6.41 -7.86 17.60
CA ALA A 36 -6.72 -6.43 17.56
C ALA A 36 -5.70 -5.63 16.72
N LYS A 37 -4.41 -5.96 16.81
CA LYS A 37 -3.36 -5.36 15.96
C LYS A 37 -3.59 -5.67 14.49
N ILE A 38 -3.84 -6.93 14.13
CA ILE A 38 -4.13 -7.33 12.74
C ILE A 38 -5.35 -6.58 12.21
N GLN A 39 -6.44 -6.50 12.99
CA GLN A 39 -7.63 -5.75 12.61
C GLN A 39 -7.31 -4.26 12.38
N SER A 40 -6.56 -3.65 13.28
CA SER A 40 -6.19 -2.23 13.18
C SER A 40 -5.32 -1.95 11.95
N HIS A 41 -4.32 -2.79 11.71
CA HIS A 41 -3.51 -2.71 10.49
C HIS A 41 -4.36 -2.96 9.24
N TRP A 42 -5.28 -3.91 9.27
CA TRP A 42 -6.13 -4.19 8.12
C TRP A 42 -7.03 -3.00 7.74
N VAL A 43 -7.69 -2.37 8.72
CA VAL A 43 -8.51 -1.16 8.49
C VAL A 43 -7.66 -0.04 7.84
N ARG A 44 -6.43 0.17 8.33
CA ARG A 44 -5.51 1.13 7.71
C ARG A 44 -5.14 0.74 6.28
N THR A 45 -4.87 -0.54 6.03
CA THR A 45 -4.58 -1.05 4.69
C THR A 45 -5.77 -0.82 3.74
N GLN A 46 -7.01 -1.08 4.18
CA GLN A 46 -8.21 -0.82 3.38
C GLN A 46 -8.30 0.66 2.95
N ALA A 47 -8.05 1.59 3.88
CA ALA A 47 -8.01 3.02 3.56
C ALA A 47 -6.90 3.38 2.55
N GLN A 48 -5.71 2.76 2.68
CA GLN A 48 -4.60 2.94 1.74
C GLN A 48 -4.93 2.37 0.34
N LEU A 49 -5.60 1.22 0.25
CA LEU A 49 -6.02 0.60 -1.00
C LEU A 49 -7.08 1.44 -1.73
N ASP A 50 -8.04 1.96 -0.99
CA ASP A 50 -9.06 2.87 -1.50
C ASP A 50 -8.44 4.17 -2.04
N PHE A 51 -7.45 4.73 -1.32
CA PHE A 51 -6.65 5.84 -1.82
C PHE A 51 -5.88 5.45 -3.10
N ALA A 52 -5.23 4.29 -3.14
CA ALA A 52 -4.47 3.81 -4.31
C ALA A 52 -5.34 3.78 -5.57
N LYS A 53 -6.56 3.27 -5.44
CA LYS A 53 -7.55 3.19 -6.52
C LYS A 53 -7.91 4.57 -7.06
N ARG A 54 -8.18 5.54 -6.18
CA ARG A 54 -8.48 6.93 -6.57
C ARG A 54 -7.29 7.64 -7.21
N ALA A 55 -6.11 7.49 -6.63
CA ALA A 55 -4.89 8.16 -7.09
C ALA A 55 -4.38 7.62 -8.44
N TRP A 56 -4.77 6.40 -8.81
CA TRP A 56 -4.22 5.66 -9.95
C TRP A 56 -4.16 6.45 -11.26
N ILE A 57 -5.25 7.15 -11.62
CA ILE A 57 -5.36 7.89 -12.87
C ILE A 57 -4.36 9.05 -12.90
N GLY A 58 -4.04 9.64 -11.75
CA GLY A 58 -3.10 10.75 -11.66
C GLY A 58 -1.62 10.37 -11.62
N LEU A 59 -1.28 9.08 -11.62
CA LEU A 59 0.11 8.59 -11.54
C LEU A 59 0.75 8.51 -12.92
N SER A 60 2.06 8.80 -13.00
CA SER A 60 2.85 8.49 -14.20
C SER A 60 2.98 6.97 -14.40
N LYS A 61 3.39 6.54 -15.60
CA LYS A 61 3.55 5.12 -15.93
C LYS A 61 4.48 4.39 -14.96
N ASP A 62 5.60 5.01 -14.59
CA ASP A 62 6.58 4.41 -13.68
C ASP A 62 6.02 4.25 -12.26
N HIS A 63 5.33 5.29 -11.76
CA HIS A 63 4.65 5.24 -10.47
C HIS A 63 3.56 4.18 -10.44
N ARG A 64 2.75 4.06 -11.51
CA ARG A 64 1.75 2.98 -11.64
C ARG A 64 2.39 1.60 -11.60
N THR A 65 3.51 1.42 -12.29
CA THR A 65 4.24 0.15 -12.33
C THR A 65 4.74 -0.24 -10.94
N ILE A 66 5.37 0.69 -10.22
CA ILE A 66 5.85 0.46 -8.86
C ILE A 66 4.68 0.20 -7.91
N GLN A 67 3.62 0.99 -7.95
CA GLN A 67 2.44 0.78 -7.09
C GLN A 67 1.78 -0.57 -7.34
N LEU A 68 1.62 -0.98 -8.59
CA LEU A 68 1.05 -2.29 -8.92
C LEU A 68 1.91 -3.44 -8.38
N SER A 69 3.23 -3.33 -8.48
CA SER A 69 4.17 -4.30 -7.91
C SER A 69 4.03 -4.39 -6.38
N THR A 70 3.97 -3.25 -5.71
CA THR A 70 3.79 -3.16 -4.25
C THR A 70 2.45 -3.74 -3.80
N LEU A 71 1.37 -3.53 -4.57
CA LEU A 71 0.05 -4.09 -4.25
C LEU A 71 -0.03 -5.60 -4.47
N LYS A 72 0.58 -6.11 -5.54
CA LYS A 72 0.70 -7.56 -5.75
C LYS A 72 1.49 -8.25 -4.63
N ARG A 73 2.52 -7.58 -4.09
CA ARG A 73 3.26 -8.08 -2.93
C ARG A 73 2.38 -8.18 -1.68
N LEU A 74 1.49 -7.20 -1.46
CA LEU A 74 0.50 -7.29 -0.39
C LEU A 74 -0.44 -8.47 -0.60
N GLN A 75 -0.97 -8.63 -1.82
CA GLN A 75 -1.82 -9.76 -2.18
C GLN A 75 -1.17 -11.09 -1.79
N SER A 76 0.04 -11.35 -2.26
CA SER A 76 0.76 -12.59 -1.94
C SER A 76 1.04 -12.76 -0.44
N LYS A 77 1.31 -11.67 0.31
CA LYS A 77 1.48 -11.73 1.77
C LYS A 77 0.17 -12.11 2.47
N VAL A 78 -0.95 -11.52 2.05
CA VAL A 78 -2.28 -11.79 2.62
C VAL A 78 -2.73 -13.22 2.30
N GLU A 79 -2.61 -13.68 1.06
CA GLU A 79 -2.92 -15.06 0.66
C GLU A 79 -2.08 -16.07 1.45
N SER A 80 -0.77 -15.83 1.57
CA SER A 80 0.13 -16.70 2.34
C SER A 80 -0.26 -16.74 3.82
N ALA A 81 -0.57 -15.60 4.41
CA ALA A 81 -1.06 -15.50 5.79
C ALA A 81 -2.37 -16.28 5.99
N GLU A 82 -3.33 -16.13 5.08
CA GLU A 82 -4.61 -16.84 5.07
C GLU A 82 -4.36 -18.36 5.10
N HIS A 83 -3.56 -18.87 4.16
CA HIS A 83 -3.23 -20.30 4.08
C HIS A 83 -2.51 -20.83 5.31
N ARG A 84 -1.57 -20.07 5.89
CA ARG A 84 -0.85 -20.45 7.11
C ARG A 84 -1.81 -20.59 8.29
N ILE A 85 -2.68 -19.61 8.51
CA ILE A 85 -3.65 -19.63 9.60
C ILE A 85 -4.71 -20.71 9.38
N GLN A 86 -5.24 -20.83 8.17
CA GLN A 86 -6.19 -21.87 7.81
C GLN A 86 -5.58 -23.27 8.00
N GLY A 87 -4.30 -23.48 7.65
CA GLY A 87 -3.61 -24.74 7.89
C GLY A 87 -3.45 -25.08 9.37
N LEU A 88 -3.22 -24.09 10.23
CA LEU A 88 -3.17 -24.26 11.68
C LEU A 88 -4.55 -24.58 12.28
N ILE A 89 -5.63 -24.01 11.72
CA ILE A 89 -7.00 -24.29 12.15
C ILE A 89 -7.49 -25.64 11.61
N GLY A 90 -7.24 -25.95 10.33
CA GLY A 90 -7.78 -27.11 9.62
C GLY A 90 -7.15 -28.46 9.99
N LYS A 91 -5.85 -28.48 10.34
CA LYS A 91 -5.19 -29.69 10.88
C LYS A 91 -5.81 -30.16 12.21
N GLN A 92 -6.59 -29.31 12.86
CA GLN A 92 -7.11 -29.52 14.20
C GLN A 92 -8.46 -30.27 14.23
N THR A 93 -9.32 -30.08 13.22
CA THR A 93 -10.68 -30.65 13.21
C THR A 93 -10.69 -32.18 13.04
N ARG A 94 -9.57 -32.77 12.58
CA ARG A 94 -9.44 -34.21 12.34
C ARG A 94 -8.96 -35.03 13.54
N ALA A 95 -8.60 -34.40 14.66
CA ALA A 95 -8.04 -35.12 15.81
C ALA A 95 -9.13 -35.62 16.78
N THR A 96 -9.47 -36.90 16.71
CA THR A 96 -10.23 -37.64 17.75
C THR A 96 -9.34 -37.86 18.98
N ALA A 97 -9.14 -36.81 19.79
CA ALA A 97 -8.22 -36.83 20.93
C ALA A 97 -8.96 -36.95 22.28
N THR A 98 -8.35 -37.65 23.24
CA THR A 98 -8.79 -37.72 24.65
C THR A 98 -8.69 -36.34 25.33
N PRO A 99 -9.40 -36.09 26.46
CA PRO A 99 -9.41 -34.78 27.12
C PRO A 99 -8.02 -34.20 27.45
N ASP A 100 -7.07 -35.04 27.89
CA ASP A 100 -5.69 -34.64 28.17
C ASP A 100 -4.87 -34.34 26.91
N GLN A 101 -5.08 -35.11 25.83
CA GLN A 101 -4.50 -34.77 24.54
C GLN A 101 -5.10 -33.46 23.99
N LYS A 102 -6.41 -33.21 24.18
CA LYS A 102 -7.05 -31.94 23.79
C LYS A 102 -6.42 -30.74 24.50
N LEU A 103 -6.07 -30.85 25.78
CA LEU A 103 -5.38 -29.80 26.54
C LEU A 103 -3.94 -29.54 26.04
N LYS A 104 -3.18 -30.61 25.78
CA LYS A 104 -1.82 -30.50 25.20
C LYS A 104 -1.85 -29.92 23.80
N ILE A 105 -2.79 -30.36 22.96
CA ILE A 105 -2.99 -29.84 21.61
C ILE A 105 -3.43 -28.36 21.65
N LYS A 106 -4.30 -27.96 22.58
CA LYS A 106 -4.63 -26.54 22.80
C LYS A 106 -3.39 -25.72 23.17
N ARG A 107 -2.55 -26.16 24.12
CA ARG A 107 -1.30 -25.46 24.47
C ARG A 107 -0.34 -25.36 23.31
N MET A 108 -0.17 -26.44 22.56
CA MET A 108 0.71 -26.48 21.40
C MET A 108 0.18 -25.62 20.25
N LYS A 109 -1.15 -25.56 20.05
CA LYS A 109 -1.83 -24.60 19.16
C LYS A 109 -1.42 -23.17 19.50
N TYR A 110 -1.42 -22.77 20.77
CA TYR A 110 -1.02 -21.41 21.16
C TYR A 110 0.44 -21.08 20.84
N LEU A 111 1.35 -22.04 21.01
CA LEU A 111 2.78 -21.83 20.72
C LEU A 111 3.05 -21.62 19.22
N PHE A 112 2.24 -22.21 18.33
CA PHE A 112 2.37 -22.03 16.88
C PHE A 112 1.53 -20.88 16.32
N VAL A 113 0.38 -20.57 16.95
CA VAL A 113 -0.48 -19.47 16.51
C VAL A 113 0.17 -18.13 16.80
N LYS A 114 0.81 -17.92 17.96
CA LYS A 114 1.43 -16.62 18.29
C LYS A 114 2.46 -16.16 17.24
N PRO A 115 3.49 -16.96 16.89
CA PRO A 115 4.47 -16.56 15.88
C PRO A 115 3.86 -16.38 14.49
N CYS A 116 2.79 -17.14 14.19
CA CYS A 116 2.07 -16.96 12.93
C CYS A 116 1.39 -15.59 12.88
N LEU A 117 0.67 -15.19 13.94
CA LEU A 117 0.01 -13.88 14.01
C LEU A 117 1.03 -12.74 14.04
N ASP A 118 2.13 -12.90 14.76
CA ASP A 118 3.23 -11.91 14.79
C ASP A 118 3.79 -11.68 13.38
N SER A 119 4.01 -12.76 12.61
CA SER A 119 4.43 -12.66 11.22
C SER A 119 3.40 -11.97 10.32
N VAL A 120 2.09 -12.14 10.55
CA VAL A 120 1.06 -11.41 9.80
C VAL A 120 1.11 -9.92 10.11
N ILE A 121 1.31 -9.55 11.38
CA ILE A 121 1.48 -8.16 11.79
C ILE A 121 2.71 -7.57 11.10
N ASP A 122 3.85 -8.26 11.15
CA ASP A 122 5.08 -7.81 10.50
C ASP A 122 4.91 -7.64 9.00
N ASP A 123 4.21 -8.57 8.33
CA ASP A 123 3.94 -8.50 6.90
C ASP A 123 3.13 -7.25 6.53
N LEU A 124 2.09 -6.93 7.31
CA LEU A 124 1.27 -5.73 7.14
C LEU A 124 2.07 -4.46 7.44
N VAL A 125 2.81 -4.41 8.54
CA VAL A 125 3.62 -3.24 8.94
C VAL A 125 4.67 -2.92 7.89
N GLN A 126 5.41 -3.93 7.43
CA GLN A 126 6.43 -3.74 6.38
C GLN A 126 5.81 -3.20 5.11
N TRP A 127 4.68 -3.75 4.68
CA TRP A 127 4.00 -3.26 3.49
C TRP A 127 3.52 -1.81 3.67
N GLN A 128 2.89 -1.50 4.82
CA GLN A 128 2.40 -0.15 5.13
C GLN A 128 3.53 0.88 5.22
N THR A 129 4.72 0.46 5.64
CA THR A 129 5.92 1.31 5.71
C THR A 129 6.45 1.62 4.31
N LEU A 130 6.40 0.64 3.41
CA LEU A 130 6.81 0.82 2.01
C LEU A 130 5.78 1.58 1.18
N TYR A 131 4.50 1.45 1.55
CA TYR A 131 3.41 2.16 0.89
C TYR A 131 3.21 3.53 1.55
N ASP A 132 4.03 4.52 1.15
CA ASP A 132 3.88 5.91 1.56
C ASP A 132 3.12 6.75 0.51
N PRO A 133 1.79 6.92 0.66
CA PRO A 133 1.02 7.78 -0.24
C PRO A 133 1.34 9.27 -0.08
N THR A 134 1.97 9.68 1.03
CA THR A 134 2.27 11.08 1.35
C THR A 134 3.29 11.64 0.37
N PHE A 135 4.32 10.87 0.00
CA PHE A 135 5.28 11.27 -1.02
C PHE A 135 4.60 11.68 -2.33
N TYR A 136 3.62 10.89 -2.79
CA TYR A 136 2.87 11.23 -4.00
C TYR A 136 2.02 12.50 -3.85
N LEU A 137 1.36 12.66 -2.69
CA LEU A 137 0.59 13.87 -2.39
C LEU A 137 1.50 15.11 -2.38
N MET A 138 2.69 15.01 -1.78
CA MET A 138 3.69 16.08 -1.79
C MET A 138 4.14 16.44 -3.21
N MET A 139 4.41 15.45 -4.06
CA MET A 139 4.76 15.70 -5.47
C MET A 139 3.62 16.39 -6.23
N LYS A 140 2.36 16.00 -5.96
CA LYS A 140 1.16 16.63 -6.54
C LYS A 140 0.97 18.07 -6.09
N ILE A 141 1.21 18.38 -4.82
CA ILE A 141 1.11 19.74 -4.27
C ILE A 141 2.28 20.61 -4.76
N ALA A 142 3.48 20.04 -4.88
CA ALA A 142 4.66 20.75 -5.33
C ALA A 142 4.65 21.06 -6.83
N SER A 143 4.03 20.23 -7.68
CA SER A 143 4.01 20.43 -9.13
C SER A 143 3.48 21.83 -9.53
N PRO A 144 2.30 22.30 -9.09
CA PRO A 144 1.85 23.67 -9.40
C PRO A 144 2.80 24.77 -8.91
N ILE A 145 3.48 24.56 -7.78
CA ILE A 145 4.42 25.54 -7.21
C ILE A 145 5.70 25.60 -8.04
N ILE A 146 6.24 24.43 -8.42
CA ILE A 146 7.41 24.31 -9.28
C ILE A 146 7.10 24.89 -10.66
N ASP A 147 5.95 24.54 -11.23
CA ASP A 147 5.49 25.02 -12.54
C ASP A 147 5.33 26.55 -12.53
N ALA A 148 4.79 27.13 -11.44
CA ALA A 148 4.69 28.57 -11.28
C ALA A 148 6.06 29.27 -11.19
N GLU A 149 7.03 28.70 -10.47
CA GLU A 149 8.37 29.31 -10.37
C GLU A 149 9.25 29.13 -11.61
N LEU A 150 9.02 28.06 -12.39
CA LEU A 150 9.63 27.92 -13.71
C LEU A 150 9.12 29.01 -14.66
N GLN A 151 7.81 29.29 -14.66
CA GLN A 151 7.24 30.36 -15.48
C GLN A 151 7.72 31.76 -15.07
N ARG A 152 8.00 31.98 -13.78
CA ARG A 152 8.54 33.28 -13.31
C ARG A 152 9.98 33.55 -13.74
N LYS A 153 10.75 32.52 -14.11
CA LYS A 153 12.17 32.66 -14.51
C LYS A 153 12.41 32.84 -16.01
N ASP A 154 11.36 32.98 -16.83
CA ASP A 154 11.46 33.32 -18.25
C ASP A 154 11.10 34.80 -18.62
N PRO A 155 11.63 35.85 -17.97
CA PRO A 155 11.60 37.20 -18.54
C PRO A 155 12.65 37.44 -19.64
N GLY A 156 13.47 36.43 -19.97
CA GLY A 156 14.59 36.55 -20.92
C GLY A 156 14.22 36.50 -22.41
N ALA A 157 13.17 35.76 -22.79
CA ALA A 157 12.85 35.54 -24.21
C ALA A 157 12.21 36.75 -24.93
N SER A 158 11.79 37.78 -24.19
CA SER A 158 11.19 39.00 -24.77
C SER A 158 12.21 40.10 -25.11
N ARG A 159 13.49 39.97 -24.72
CA ARG A 159 14.50 40.99 -25.06
C ARG A 159 15.21 40.73 -26.40
N GLU A 160 15.22 39.50 -26.89
CA GLU A 160 15.86 39.17 -28.18
C GLU A 160 15.00 39.55 -29.39
N ALA A 161 13.66 39.55 -29.26
CA ALA A 161 12.77 39.99 -30.33
C ALA A 161 12.84 41.51 -30.61
N ASN A 162 13.21 42.32 -29.62
CA ASN A 162 13.27 43.78 -29.76
C ASN A 162 14.60 44.31 -30.34
N CYS A 163 15.66 43.50 -30.34
CA CYS A 163 16.95 43.92 -30.90
C CYS A 163 16.98 43.77 -32.44
N CYS A 164 16.35 42.72 -32.98
CA CYS A 164 16.27 42.52 -34.43
C CYS A 164 15.38 43.56 -35.15
N ALA A 165 14.38 44.12 -34.48
CA ALA A 165 13.51 45.14 -35.07
C ALA A 165 14.19 46.52 -35.22
N ALA A 166 15.16 46.84 -34.35
CA ALA A 166 15.84 48.14 -34.37
C ALA A 166 16.89 48.27 -35.48
N ILE A 167 17.43 47.15 -35.96
CA ILE A 167 18.50 47.14 -36.99
C ILE A 167 17.92 47.37 -38.41
N SER A 168 16.62 47.17 -38.61
CA SER A 168 16.00 47.27 -39.95
C SER A 168 15.59 48.70 -40.38
N LYS A 169 15.76 49.73 -39.53
CA LYS A 169 15.31 51.11 -39.84
C LYS A 169 16.38 52.11 -40.28
N LYS A 170 17.63 51.72 -40.49
CA LYS A 170 18.64 52.61 -41.11
C LYS A 170 18.86 52.26 -42.58
N GLY A 171 17.97 52.79 -43.43
CA GLY A 171 18.19 52.98 -44.87
C GLY A 171 18.93 54.30 -45.17
N PRO A 172 19.44 54.50 -46.39
CA PRO A 172 20.70 55.21 -46.63
C PRO A 172 20.54 56.72 -46.88
N GLU A 173 21.43 57.53 -46.30
CA GLU A 173 21.67 58.90 -46.78
C GLU A 173 22.73 58.87 -47.88
N ARG A 174 22.38 59.44 -49.04
CA ARG A 174 23.27 59.65 -50.18
C ARG A 174 23.16 61.12 -50.57
N PRO A 175 24.28 61.82 -50.75
CA PRO A 175 24.43 62.82 -51.79
C PRO A 175 25.17 62.21 -52.98
#